data_AF-A0A091LEH2-F1
#
_entry.id   AF-A0A091LEH2-F1
#
_cell.length_a   1.000
_cell.length_b   1.000
_cell.length_c   1.000
_cell.angle_alpha   90.00
_cell.angle_beta   90.00
_cell.angle_gamma   90.00
#
_symmetry.space_group_name_H-M   'P 1'
#
loop_
_entity.id
_entity.type
_entity.pdbx_description
1 polymer ?
#
loop_
_entity_poly.entity_id
_entity_poly.type
_entity_poly.pdbx_seq_one_letter_code
_entity_poly.pdbx_strand_id
1 'polypeptide(L)'
;QKLQFYEDRHQLPAPNWTELANLINNCMDYEPDFRPSFRAIIRDLNSLFTPDYELLTESDMLPNMRIGALGFSGAFEDRDPTQFEERHLKFLQQLGKGNFGSVEMCRYDPLQDNTGEVVAVKKLQHSTEEHLRDFEREIEILKSLQHDNIVKYKGVC
;
A
#
# COMPACT_ATOMS: atom_id res chain seq x y z
N GLN A 1 -39.50 5.11 12.70
CA GLN A 1 -38.81 6.24 12.02
C GLN A 1 -37.70 5.75 11.10
N LYS A 2 -36.62 5.11 11.59
CA LYS A 2 -35.56 4.57 10.72
C LYS A 2 -36.03 3.47 9.75
N LEU A 3 -36.82 2.50 10.22
CA LEU A 3 -37.32 1.40 9.37
C LEU A 3 -38.20 1.92 8.23
N GLN A 4 -39.16 2.80 8.56
CA GLN A 4 -40.02 3.47 7.59
C GLN A 4 -39.25 4.18 6.48
N PHE A 5 -38.12 4.83 6.80
CA PHE A 5 -37.25 5.47 5.80
C PHE A 5 -36.71 4.49 4.75
N TYR A 6 -36.36 3.26 5.16
CA TYR A 6 -35.92 2.22 4.24
C TYR A 6 -37.08 1.54 3.51
N GLU A 7 -38.21 1.33 4.18
CA GLU A 7 -39.42 0.78 3.55
C GLU A 7 -39.95 1.70 2.43
N ASP A 8 -39.95 3.00 2.66
CA ASP A 8 -40.40 4.02 1.70
C ASP A 8 -39.32 4.40 0.67
N ARG A 9 -38.15 3.73 0.71
CA ARG A 9 -37.02 3.93 -0.20
C ARG A 9 -36.55 5.39 -0.33
N HIS A 10 -36.55 6.13 0.77
CA HIS A 10 -36.09 7.51 0.78
C HIS A 10 -34.58 7.62 0.54
N GLN A 11 -34.17 8.64 -0.22
CA GLN A 11 -32.75 8.91 -0.46
C GLN A 11 -32.14 9.72 0.68
N LEU A 12 -30.84 9.52 0.92
CA LEU A 12 -30.10 10.34 1.87
C LEU A 12 -29.97 11.78 1.32
N PRO A 13 -29.89 12.78 2.20
CA PRO A 13 -29.59 14.15 1.78
C PRO A 13 -28.27 14.21 1.02
N ALA A 14 -28.27 14.83 -0.16
CA ALA A 14 -27.07 14.98 -0.97
C ALA A 14 -26.08 15.95 -0.29
N PRO A 15 -24.78 15.62 -0.26
CA PRO A 15 -23.76 16.58 0.18
C PRO A 15 -23.61 17.72 -0.83
N ASN A 16 -22.99 18.82 -0.39
CA ASN A 16 -22.78 20.02 -1.22
C ASN A 16 -21.89 19.77 -2.44
N TRP A 17 -21.05 18.73 -2.41
CA TRP A 17 -20.20 18.36 -3.53
C TRP A 17 -20.96 17.41 -4.46
N THR A 18 -21.43 17.93 -5.59
CA THR A 18 -22.35 17.23 -6.50
C THR A 18 -21.74 15.99 -7.15
N GLU A 19 -20.47 16.04 -7.54
CA GLU A 19 -19.80 14.90 -8.16
C GLU A 19 -19.62 13.74 -7.17
N LEU A 20 -19.23 14.04 -5.94
CA LEU A 20 -19.18 13.05 -4.86
C LEU A 20 -20.59 12.57 -4.46
N ALA A 21 -21.59 13.45 -4.49
CA ALA A 21 -22.98 13.09 -4.21
C ALA A 21 -23.49 12.02 -5.18
N ASN A 22 -23.16 12.14 -6.48
CA ASN A 22 -23.53 11.14 -7.48
C ASN A 22 -22.90 9.78 -7.18
N LEU A 23 -21.60 9.74 -6.83
CA LEU A 23 -20.93 8.50 -6.45
C LEU A 23 -21.57 7.88 -5.20
N ILE A 24 -21.87 8.69 -4.17
CA ILE A 24 -22.54 8.21 -2.95
C ILE A 24 -23.92 7.63 -3.25
N ASN A 25 -24.71 8.29 -4.11
CA ASN A 25 -26.04 7.81 -4.48
C ASN A 25 -25.98 6.46 -5.20
N ASN A 26 -25.02 6.28 -6.12
CA ASN A 26 -24.81 4.99 -6.79
C ASN A 26 -24.41 3.88 -5.80
N CYS A 27 -23.58 4.20 -4.81
CA CYS A 27 -23.17 3.25 -3.75
C CYS A 27 -24.33 2.86 -2.82
N MET A 28 -25.29 3.76 -2.62
CA MET A 28 -26.41 3.60 -1.69
C MET A 28 -27.69 3.13 -2.37
N ASP A 29 -27.62 2.57 -3.59
CA ASP A 29 -28.79 2.00 -4.25
C ASP A 29 -29.43 0.92 -3.37
N TYR A 30 -30.75 0.93 -3.26
CA TYR A 30 -31.49 -0.05 -2.47
C TYR A 30 -31.40 -1.45 -3.10
N GLU A 31 -31.25 -1.54 -4.42
CA GLU A 31 -31.01 -2.78 -5.13
C GLU A 31 -29.50 -3.10 -5.14
N PRO A 32 -29.04 -4.22 -4.57
CA PRO A 32 -27.62 -4.54 -4.50
C PRO A 32 -26.93 -4.65 -5.87
N ASP A 33 -27.65 -5.12 -6.90
CA ASP A 33 -27.11 -5.35 -8.23
C ASP A 33 -26.78 -4.07 -9.00
N PHE A 34 -27.35 -2.92 -8.61
CA PHE A 34 -27.04 -1.62 -9.21
C PHE A 34 -25.89 -0.90 -8.53
N ARG A 35 -25.38 -1.41 -7.40
CA ARG A 35 -24.25 -0.79 -6.70
C ARG A 35 -22.96 -1.04 -7.48
N PRO A 36 -22.09 -0.03 -7.63
CA PRO A 36 -20.81 -0.19 -8.30
C PRO A 36 -19.88 -1.13 -7.53
N SER A 37 -18.98 -1.79 -8.26
CA SER A 37 -17.87 -2.51 -7.64
C SER A 37 -16.88 -1.55 -7.00
N PHE A 38 -16.10 -2.01 -6.02
CA PHE A 38 -15.03 -1.20 -5.43
C PHE A 38 -14.04 -0.68 -6.47
N ARG A 39 -13.75 -1.45 -7.54
CA ARG A 39 -12.89 -1.00 -8.64
C ARG A 39 -13.48 0.22 -9.38
N ALA A 40 -14.79 0.23 -9.60
CA ALA A 40 -15.46 1.38 -10.20
C ALA A 40 -15.47 2.59 -9.25
N ILE A 41 -15.72 2.36 -7.95
CA ILE A 41 -15.66 3.43 -6.92
C ILE A 41 -14.28 4.07 -6.87
N ILE A 42 -13.20 3.28 -6.83
CA ILE A 42 -11.83 3.79 -6.80
C ILE A 42 -11.51 4.59 -8.06
N ARG A 43 -11.90 4.10 -9.25
CA ARG A 43 -11.72 4.82 -10.51
C ARG A 43 -12.41 6.19 -10.48
N ASP A 44 -13.67 6.21 -10.03
CA ASP A 44 -14.46 7.44 -10.00
C ASP A 44 -13.89 8.42 -8.96
N LEU A 45 -13.48 7.96 -7.77
CA LEU A 45 -12.76 8.79 -6.78
C LEU A 45 -11.47 9.36 -7.34
N ASN A 46 -10.62 8.52 -7.96
CA ASN A 46 -9.36 8.98 -8.54
C ASN A 46 -9.60 10.03 -9.62
N SER A 47 -10.64 9.89 -10.45
CA SER A 47 -11.02 10.91 -11.45
C SER A 47 -11.44 12.24 -10.82
N LEU A 48 -11.97 12.24 -9.59
CA LEU A 48 -12.43 13.45 -8.90
C LEU A 48 -11.31 14.18 -8.16
N PHE A 49 -10.37 13.45 -7.55
CA PHE A 49 -9.30 14.03 -6.73
C PHE A 49 -7.99 14.22 -7.49
N THR A 50 -7.74 13.39 -8.50
CA THR A 50 -6.47 13.31 -9.23
C THR A 50 -6.75 12.92 -10.69
N PRO A 51 -7.26 13.84 -11.52
CA PRO A 51 -7.66 13.54 -12.90
C PRO A 51 -6.49 13.02 -13.77
N ASP A 52 -5.24 13.25 -13.35
CA ASP A 52 -4.02 12.76 -14.01
C ASP A 52 -3.47 11.46 -13.38
N TYR A 53 -4.22 10.80 -12.49
CA TYR A 53 -3.82 9.51 -11.90
C TYR A 53 -4.02 8.41 -12.96
N GLU A 54 -2.97 8.13 -13.73
CA GLU A 54 -2.86 6.86 -14.45
C GLU A 54 -3.09 5.75 -13.41
N LEU A 55 -4.14 4.94 -13.64
CA LEU A 55 -4.41 3.73 -12.88
C LEU A 55 -3.15 2.87 -12.91
N LEU A 56 -2.33 2.96 -11.86
CA LEU A 56 -1.26 2.01 -11.61
C LEU A 56 -1.93 0.64 -11.55
N THR A 57 -1.71 -0.15 -12.59
CA THR A 57 -2.16 -1.52 -12.60
C THR A 57 -1.40 -2.26 -11.51
N GLU A 58 -1.95 -3.33 -10.95
CA GLU A 58 -1.24 -4.16 -9.95
C GLU A 58 0.14 -4.64 -10.46
N SER A 59 0.34 -4.59 -11.79
CA SER A 59 1.60 -4.86 -12.49
C SER A 59 2.69 -3.80 -12.32
N ASP A 60 2.36 -2.57 -11.93
CA ASP A 60 3.30 -1.44 -11.81
C ASP A 60 4.06 -1.40 -10.47
N MET A 61 3.85 -2.40 -9.61
CA MET A 61 4.62 -2.56 -8.38
C MET A 61 6.03 -3.16 -8.62
N LEU A 62 6.58 -3.03 -9.83
CA LEU A 62 7.93 -3.44 -10.19
C LEU A 62 8.93 -2.29 -10.13
N PRO A 63 10.14 -2.47 -9.58
CA PRO A 63 11.13 -1.40 -9.55
C PRO A 63 11.91 -1.38 -10.87
N ASN A 64 11.55 -0.49 -11.80
CA ASN A 64 12.52 0.33 -12.55
C ASN A 64 11.88 1.35 -13.52
N MET A 65 11.84 2.59 -13.04
CA MET A 65 12.41 3.82 -13.63
C MET A 65 11.85 4.48 -14.91
N ARG A 66 11.58 5.78 -14.70
CA ARG A 66 11.58 6.97 -15.58
C ARG A 66 10.31 7.26 -16.37
N ILE A 67 9.69 8.41 -16.04
CA ILE A 67 9.65 9.57 -16.95
C ILE A 67 9.66 10.84 -16.10
N GLY A 68 10.72 11.62 -16.27
CA GLY A 68 10.71 13.03 -15.92
C GLY A 68 9.97 13.81 -17.01
N ALA A 69 8.91 14.50 -16.61
CA ALA A 69 8.43 15.72 -17.24
C ALA A 69 7.59 16.47 -16.21
N LEU A 70 7.84 17.78 -16.05
CA LEU A 70 7.11 18.75 -15.21
C LEU A 70 7.65 19.02 -13.77
N GLY A 71 8.79 19.70 -13.70
CA GLY A 71 8.81 21.11 -13.24
C GLY A 71 8.45 21.51 -11.81
N PHE A 72 8.35 20.61 -10.82
CA PHE A 72 8.22 21.01 -9.41
C PHE A 72 9.55 20.89 -8.65
N SER A 73 10.16 22.04 -8.35
CA SER A 73 11.29 22.18 -7.43
C SER A 73 10.85 21.94 -5.97
N GLY A 74 10.72 20.68 -5.59
CA GLY A 74 10.85 20.22 -4.21
C GLY A 74 11.96 19.18 -4.19
N ALA A 75 12.98 19.38 -3.37
CA ALA A 75 14.09 18.45 -3.22
C ALA A 75 13.59 17.12 -2.63
N PHE A 76 13.06 16.24 -3.46
CA PHE A 76 12.96 14.84 -3.13
C PHE A 76 14.36 14.28 -3.36
N GLU A 77 15.09 14.10 -2.26
CA GLU A 77 16.27 13.25 -2.23
C GLU A 77 15.91 11.97 -2.99
N ASP A 78 16.73 11.65 -4.00
CA ASP A 78 16.71 10.42 -4.77
C ASP A 78 17.05 9.26 -3.82
N ARG A 79 16.14 8.96 -2.90
CA ARG A 79 16.22 7.83 -2.00
C ARG A 79 15.84 6.63 -2.83
N ASP A 80 16.82 5.75 -3.02
CA ASP A 80 16.57 4.41 -3.52
C ASP A 80 15.33 3.86 -2.79
N PRO A 81 14.22 3.55 -3.50
CA PRO A 81 12.96 3.14 -2.90
C PRO A 81 13.10 1.84 -2.07
N THR A 82 14.26 1.20 -2.11
CA THR A 82 14.60 0.01 -1.35
C THR A 82 15.34 0.27 -0.04
N GLN A 83 15.64 1.52 0.34
CA GLN A 83 16.20 1.86 1.65
C GLN A 83 15.13 2.28 2.66
N PHE A 84 15.08 1.57 3.78
CA PHE A 84 14.16 1.82 4.89
C PHE A 84 14.94 2.38 6.08
N GLU A 85 14.38 3.38 6.77
CA GLU A 85 15.00 3.91 7.99
C GLU A 85 14.51 3.15 9.22
N GLU A 86 15.42 2.57 10.00
CA GLU A 86 15.08 1.73 11.17
C GLU A 86 14.18 2.45 12.17
N ARG A 87 14.39 3.76 12.37
CA ARG A 87 13.61 4.59 13.30
C ARG A 87 12.11 4.65 12.99
N HIS A 88 11.71 4.33 11.76
CA HIS A 88 10.31 4.29 11.36
C HIS A 88 9.71 2.88 11.45
N LEU A 89 10.51 1.84 11.75
CA LEU A 89 10.03 0.48 11.96
C LEU A 89 9.54 0.30 13.40
N LYS A 90 8.23 0.16 13.55
CA LYS A 90 7.56 -0.15 14.81
C LYS A 90 7.31 -1.66 14.90
N PHE A 91 7.97 -2.34 15.82
CA PHE A 91 7.74 -3.76 16.08
C PHE A 91 6.29 -4.02 16.52
N LEU A 92 5.67 -5.06 15.96
CA LEU A 92 4.33 -5.52 16.34
C LEU A 92 4.37 -6.91 16.98
N GLN A 93 4.97 -7.89 16.30
CA GLN A 93 5.00 -9.29 16.76
C GLN A 93 6.15 -10.06 16.12
N GLN A 94 6.72 -11.05 16.82
CA GLN A 94 7.67 -11.99 16.20
C GLN A 94 6.91 -13.04 15.37
N LEU A 95 7.27 -13.20 14.10
CA LEU A 95 6.69 -14.19 13.18
C LEU A 95 7.42 -15.53 13.23
N GLY A 96 8.74 -15.50 13.43
CA GLY A 96 9.54 -16.73 13.49
C GLY A 96 10.96 -16.47 13.98
N LYS A 97 11.61 -17.54 14.45
CA LYS A 97 13.02 -17.54 14.84
C LYS A 97 13.66 -18.85 14.37
N GLY A 98 14.79 -18.74 13.69
CA GLY A 98 15.57 -19.87 13.21
C GLY A 98 17.07 -19.63 13.38
N ASN A 99 17.87 -20.51 12.79
CA ASN A 99 19.34 -20.41 12.88
C ASN A 99 19.88 -19.12 12.23
N PHE A 100 19.21 -18.65 11.17
CA PHE A 100 19.59 -17.46 10.41
C PHE A 100 19.02 -16.15 10.99
N GLY A 101 18.50 -16.17 12.22
CA GLY A 101 17.98 -15.00 12.90
C GLY A 101 16.46 -15.03 13.16
N SER A 102 15.85 -13.86 13.27
CA SER A 102 14.42 -13.69 13.54
C SER A 102 13.70 -12.98 12.40
N VAL A 103 12.42 -13.30 12.25
CA VAL A 103 11.50 -12.57 11.39
C VAL A 103 10.47 -11.90 12.27
N GLU A 104 10.32 -10.60 12.13
CA GLU A 104 9.43 -9.76 12.92
C GLU A 104 8.40 -9.09 12.01
N MET A 105 7.14 -9.07 12.43
CA MET A 105 6.11 -8.23 11.86
C MET A 105 6.29 -6.82 12.42
N CYS A 106 6.53 -5.86 11.53
CA CYS A 106 6.74 -4.47 11.86
C CYS A 106 5.77 -3.60 11.05
N ARG A 107 5.47 -2.39 11.55
CA ARG A 107 4.85 -1.33 10.77
C ARG A 107 5.93 -0.32 10.38
N TYR A 108 6.11 -0.06 9.10
CA TYR A 108 6.95 1.03 8.62
C TYR A 108 6.12 2.31 8.49
N ASP A 109 6.34 3.28 9.38
CA ASP A 109 5.49 4.46 9.52
C ASP A 109 6.32 5.77 9.58
N PRO A 110 6.78 6.29 8.43
CA PRO A 110 7.53 7.54 8.36
C PRO A 110 6.71 8.78 8.76
N LEU A 111 5.38 8.73 8.55
CA LEU A 111 4.47 9.85 8.85
C LEU A 111 4.05 9.88 10.32
N GLN A 112 4.28 8.79 11.06
CA GLN A 112 3.94 8.65 12.48
C GLN A 112 2.44 8.79 12.77
N ASP A 113 1.58 8.54 11.78
CA ASP A 113 0.12 8.64 11.89
C ASP A 113 -0.57 7.27 12.06
N ASN A 114 0.22 6.20 12.21
CA ASN A 114 -0.20 4.80 12.30
C ASN A 114 -0.83 4.23 11.02
N THR A 115 -0.73 4.92 9.88
CA THR A 115 -1.19 4.42 8.57
C THR A 115 -0.11 3.66 7.80
N GLY A 116 1.12 3.67 8.32
CA GLY A 116 2.27 2.97 7.73
C GLY A 116 2.03 1.50 7.38
N GLU A 117 2.76 1.01 6.38
CA GLU A 117 2.60 -0.33 5.85
C GLU A 117 3.12 -1.41 6.81
N VAL A 118 2.43 -2.54 6.90
CA VAL A 118 2.90 -3.71 7.68
C VAL A 118 3.85 -4.55 6.81
N VAL A 119 5.03 -4.85 7.34
CA VAL A 119 6.13 -5.55 6.66
C VAL A 119 6.71 -6.66 7.54
N ALA A 120 7.29 -7.68 6.90
CA ALA A 120 8.09 -8.70 7.57
C ALA A 120 9.57 -8.31 7.49
N VAL A 121 10.23 -8.14 8.63
CA VAL A 121 11.64 -7.75 8.74
C VAL A 121 12.44 -8.95 9.22
N LYS A 122 13.36 -9.43 8.39
CA LYS A 122 14.32 -10.47 8.76
C LYS A 122 15.57 -9.81 9.35
N LYS A 123 15.91 -10.17 10.59
CA LYS A 123 17.07 -9.67 11.34
C LYS A 123 18.05 -10.81 11.59
N LEU A 124 19.32 -10.60 11.24
CA LEU A 124 20.40 -11.52 11.61
C LEU A 124 20.68 -11.42 13.12
N GLN A 125 20.75 -12.56 13.81
CA GLN A 125 21.13 -12.62 15.23
C GLN A 125 22.65 -12.73 15.44
N HIS A 126 23.36 -13.31 14.46
CA HIS A 126 24.82 -13.48 14.48
C HIS A 126 25.41 -13.00 13.16
N SER A 127 26.37 -12.08 13.23
CA SER A 127 27.04 -11.47 12.08
C SER A 127 28.43 -12.06 11.84
N THR A 128 28.52 -13.39 11.70
CA THR A 128 29.74 -13.97 11.10
C THR A 128 29.81 -13.54 9.63
N GLU A 129 31.00 -13.47 9.05
CA GLU A 129 31.14 -13.12 7.63
C GLU A 129 30.38 -14.10 6.72
N GLU A 130 30.29 -15.37 7.11
CA GLU A 130 29.53 -16.38 6.38
C GLU A 130 28.03 -16.08 6.40
N HIS A 131 27.45 -15.79 7.57
CA HIS A 131 26.04 -15.44 7.69
C HIS A 131 25.70 -14.14 6.95
N LEU A 132 26.61 -13.16 6.95
CA LEU A 132 26.44 -11.92 6.19
C LEU A 132 26.41 -12.19 4.68
N ARG A 133 27.36 -12.98 4.15
CA ARG A 133 27.38 -13.37 2.74
C ARG A 133 26.15 -14.14 2.32
N ASP A 134 25.68 -15.06 3.16
CA ASP A 134 24.45 -15.83 2.86
C ASP A 134 23.20 -14.93 2.90
N PHE A 135 23.16 -13.94 3.79
CA PHE A 135 22.08 -12.97 3.85
C PHE A 135 22.06 -12.03 2.64
N GLU A 136 23.24 -11.54 2.21
CA GLU A 136 23.38 -10.76 0.97
C GLU A 136 22.92 -11.57 -0.25
N ARG A 137 23.31 -12.84 -0.35
CA ARG A 137 22.85 -13.74 -1.41
C ARG A 137 21.33 -13.93 -1.39
N GLU A 138 20.73 -14.11 -0.22
CA GLU A 138 19.27 -14.22 -0.08
C GLU A 138 18.56 -12.95 -0.57
N ILE A 139 19.10 -11.77 -0.25
CA ILE A 139 18.60 -10.49 -0.74
C ILE A 139 18.67 -10.43 -2.28
N GLU A 140 19.80 -10.79 -2.88
CA GLU A 140 19.97 -10.80 -4.35
C GLU A 140 18.97 -11.75 -5.03
N ILE A 141 18.78 -12.95 -4.47
CA ILE A 141 17.79 -13.90 -4.98
C ILE A 141 16.39 -13.30 -4.91
N LEU A 142 15.95 -12.83 -3.74
CA LEU A 142 14.61 -12.27 -3.56
C LEU A 142 14.37 -11.01 -4.40
N LYS A 143 15.40 -10.18 -4.64
CA LYS A 143 15.34 -9.02 -5.54
C LYS A 143 15.05 -9.42 -6.99
N SER A 144 15.55 -10.57 -7.43
CA SER A 144 15.38 -11.06 -8.80
C SER A 144 14.07 -11.80 -9.05
N LEU A 145 13.32 -12.12 -7.99
CA LEU A 145 12.08 -12.91 -8.07
C LEU A 145 10.85 -12.01 -8.03
N GLN A 146 9.97 -12.18 -9.01
CA GLN A 146 8.66 -11.55 -9.04
C GLN A 146 7.60 -12.56 -9.43
N HIS A 147 6.82 -13.01 -8.46
CA HIS A 147 5.76 -13.98 -8.66
C HIS A 147 4.78 -13.96 -7.49
N ASP A 148 3.48 -14.17 -7.75
CA ASP A 148 2.42 -14.06 -6.73
C ASP A 148 2.59 -15.04 -5.57
N ASN A 149 3.21 -16.20 -5.83
CA ASN A 149 3.45 -17.25 -4.83
C ASN A 149 4.85 -17.18 -4.17
N ILE A 150 5.63 -16.12 -4.41
CA ILE A 150 6.94 -15.92 -3.81
C ILE A 150 6.93 -14.65 -2.98
N VAL A 151 7.57 -14.67 -1.81
CA VAL A 151 7.68 -13.49 -0.95
C VAL A 151 8.42 -12.38 -1.70
N LYS A 152 7.77 -11.22 -1.82
CA LYS A 152 8.32 -10.06 -2.53
C LYS A 152 9.34 -9.32 -1.67
N TYR A 153 10.52 -9.10 -2.23
CA TYR A 153 11.50 -8.18 -1.65
C TYR A 153 10.99 -6.74 -1.69
N LYS A 154 11.14 -6.02 -0.58
CA LYS A 154 10.78 -4.59 -0.48
C LYS A 154 11.98 -3.68 -0.32
N GLY A 155 12.95 -4.10 0.49
CA GLY A 155 14.09 -3.26 0.79
C GLY A 155 14.99 -3.83 1.87
N VAL A 156 15.94 -2.98 2.27
CA VAL A 156 16.92 -3.21 3.33
C VAL A 156 16.95 -1.99 4.24
N CYS A 157 17.38 -2.21 5.48
CA CYS A 157 17.51 -1.22 6.53
C CYS A 157 18.90 -1.35 7.15
#